data_AF-A0A448ZXB2-F1
#
_entry.id   AF-A0A448ZXB2-F1
#
_cell.length_a   1.000
_cell.length_b   1.000
_cell.length_c   1.000
_cell.angle_alpha   90.00
_cell.angle_beta   90.00
_cell.angle_gamma   90.00
#
_symmetry.space_group_name_H-M   'P 1'
#
loop_
_entity.id
_entity.type
_entity.pdbx_description
1 polymer ?
#
loop_
_entity_poly.entity_id
_entity_poly.type
_entity_poly.pdbx_seq_one_letter_code
_entity_poly.pdbx_strand_id
1 'polypeptide(L)'
;MSKHSKFKAIIQNIISILVVFSFFAIGLVLYLYAANVIPNNNKKGGIITAYVFGSIFEILFILIITKIITILKSENNYKKNAIDLDKLFAETKLTKEQKILEDQFLNAPKEDKESRNIYYSYLQIYVRKTYRRPTFNLVDINLKHQIEAFIIEIKQSYGLFDVYLAIDFTKSLLKKFILRGEYKHYKIYFDTIKKLLVYTNDFVKKELEFSS
;
A
#
# COMPACT_ATOMS: atom_id res chain seq x y z
N MET A 1 -10.20 -17.52 -5.30
CA MET A 1 -10.93 -17.13 -4.07
C MET A 1 -12.29 -17.80 -4.04
N SER A 2 -12.62 -18.54 -2.98
CA SER A 2 -13.95 -19.13 -2.79
C SER A 2 -15.00 -18.03 -2.51
N LYS A 3 -16.28 -18.28 -2.87
CA LYS A 3 -17.39 -17.36 -2.56
C LYS A 3 -17.46 -16.99 -1.06
N HIS A 4 -17.12 -17.95 -0.19
CA HIS A 4 -17.05 -17.73 1.26
C HIS A 4 -15.99 -16.71 1.69
N SER A 5 -14.81 -16.74 1.06
CA SER A 5 -13.73 -15.78 1.35
C SER A 5 -14.13 -14.34 0.95
N LYS A 6 -14.84 -14.17 -0.18
CA LYS A 6 -15.38 -12.87 -0.60
C LYS A 6 -16.44 -12.33 0.37
N PHE A 7 -17.36 -13.18 0.81
CA PHE A 7 -18.41 -12.79 1.76
C PHE A 7 -17.84 -12.38 3.13
N LYS A 8 -16.87 -13.14 3.65
CA LYS A 8 -16.18 -12.79 4.90
C LYS A 8 -15.48 -11.43 4.80
N ALA A 9 -14.82 -11.15 3.69
CA ALA A 9 -14.18 -9.85 3.45
C ALA A 9 -15.20 -8.71 3.41
N ILE A 10 -16.35 -8.90 2.74
CA ILE A 10 -17.42 -7.89 2.70
C ILE A 10 -17.95 -7.59 4.09
N ILE A 11 -18.25 -8.62 4.89
CA ILE A 11 -18.73 -8.44 6.27
C ILE A 11 -17.68 -7.70 7.10
N GLN A 12 -16.42 -8.09 7.03
CA GLN A 12 -15.34 -7.45 7.76
C GLN A 12 -15.20 -5.97 7.38
N ASN A 13 -15.35 -5.64 6.09
CA ASN A 13 -15.34 -4.25 5.62
C ASN A 13 -16.53 -3.46 6.18
N ILE A 14 -17.73 -4.02 6.16
CA ILE A 14 -18.93 -3.38 6.73
C ILE A 14 -18.74 -3.11 8.22
N ILE A 15 -18.28 -4.12 8.98
CA ILE A 15 -18.00 -3.98 10.42
C ILE A 15 -16.95 -2.88 10.65
N SER A 16 -15.89 -2.85 9.84
CA SER A 16 -14.84 -1.84 9.97
C SER A 16 -15.39 -0.42 9.76
N ILE A 17 -16.25 -0.24 8.76
CA ILE A 17 -16.93 1.03 8.49
C ILE A 17 -17.83 1.41 9.68
N LEU A 18 -18.66 0.48 10.16
CA LEU A 18 -19.54 0.73 11.30
C LEU A 18 -18.77 1.12 12.56
N VAL A 19 -17.64 0.47 12.83
CA VAL A 19 -16.77 0.83 13.95
C VAL A 19 -16.23 2.25 13.79
N VAL A 20 -15.78 2.64 12.60
CA VAL A 20 -15.30 4.03 12.36
C VAL A 20 -16.44 5.04 12.56
N PHE A 21 -17.62 4.79 12.00
CA PHE A 21 -18.77 5.69 12.16
C PHE A 21 -19.33 5.72 13.60
N SER A 22 -19.05 4.69 14.42
CA SER A 22 -19.43 4.70 15.83
C SER A 22 -18.72 5.81 16.61
N PHE A 23 -17.49 6.20 16.24
CA PHE A 23 -16.81 7.33 16.88
C PHE A 23 -17.59 8.64 16.67
N PHE A 24 -18.07 8.87 15.45
CA PHE A 24 -18.93 10.01 15.12
C PHE A 24 -20.26 9.95 15.88
N ALA A 25 -20.93 8.78 15.87
CA ALA A 25 -22.22 8.63 16.55
C ALA A 25 -22.10 8.86 18.08
N ILE A 26 -21.05 8.32 18.71
CA ILE A 26 -20.77 8.51 20.13
C ILE A 26 -20.46 9.99 20.42
N GLY A 27 -19.62 10.63 19.59
CA GLY A 27 -19.31 12.05 19.71
C GLY A 27 -20.56 12.92 19.66
N LEU A 28 -21.40 12.70 18.65
CA LEU A 28 -22.67 13.40 18.47
C LEU A 28 -23.64 13.19 19.64
N VAL A 29 -23.79 11.96 20.13
CA VAL A 29 -24.65 11.67 21.31
C VAL A 29 -24.14 12.39 22.55
N LEU A 30 -22.82 12.41 22.78
CA LEU A 30 -22.22 13.13 23.90
C LEU A 30 -22.47 14.65 23.81
N TYR A 31 -22.41 15.24 22.61
CA TYR A 31 -22.78 16.64 22.42
C TYR A 31 -24.26 16.93 22.67
N LEU A 32 -25.16 16.09 22.14
CA LEU A 32 -26.60 16.22 22.37
C LEU A 32 -26.97 16.09 23.86
N TYR A 33 -26.27 15.19 24.56
CA TYR A 33 -26.40 15.01 26.00
C TYR A 33 -25.90 16.24 26.78
N ALA A 34 -24.75 16.80 26.40
CA ALA A 34 -24.19 17.99 27.04
C ALA A 34 -25.04 19.26 26.79
N ALA A 35 -25.63 19.36 25.60
CA ALA A 35 -26.50 20.47 25.22
C ALA A 35 -27.91 20.41 25.83
N ASN A 36 -28.21 19.40 26.66
CA ASN A 36 -29.53 19.14 27.24
C ASN A 36 -30.66 18.99 26.19
N VAL A 37 -30.32 18.64 24.95
CA VAL A 37 -31.32 18.27 23.93
C VAL A 37 -31.99 16.96 24.33
N ILE A 38 -31.24 16.08 25.00
CA ILE A 38 -31.77 14.93 25.72
C ILE A 38 -31.93 15.36 27.19
N PRO A 39 -33.17 15.34 27.75
CA PRO A 39 -33.39 15.77 29.12
C PRO A 39 -32.49 15.02 30.09
N ASN A 40 -31.66 15.75 30.84
CA ASN A 40 -30.79 15.18 31.86
C ASN A 40 -30.75 16.08 33.11
N ASN A 41 -30.56 15.48 34.29
CA ASN A 41 -30.46 16.18 35.58
C ASN A 41 -29.00 16.29 36.08
N ASN A 42 -28.02 16.29 35.17
CA ASN A 42 -26.62 16.24 35.54
C ASN A 42 -26.10 17.57 36.07
N LYS A 43 -25.13 17.45 36.97
CA LYS A 43 -24.33 18.57 37.46
C LYS A 43 -23.44 19.10 36.33
N LYS A 44 -23.04 20.38 36.43
CA LYS A 44 -22.15 21.06 35.47
C LYS A 44 -20.90 20.24 35.09
N GLY A 45 -20.33 19.48 36.02
CA GLY A 45 -19.19 18.59 35.74
C GLY A 45 -19.48 17.48 34.71
N GLY A 46 -20.68 16.89 34.74
CA GLY A 46 -21.09 15.89 33.76
C GLY A 46 -21.26 16.46 32.35
N ILE A 47 -21.79 17.68 32.26
CA ILE A 47 -21.92 18.43 31.00
C ILE A 47 -20.54 18.72 30.39
N ILE A 48 -19.61 19.24 31.20
CA ILE A 48 -18.24 19.52 30.75
C ILE A 48 -17.55 18.24 30.27
N THR A 49 -17.69 17.16 31.04
CA THR A 49 -17.10 15.86 30.71
C THR A 49 -17.62 15.35 29.37
N ALA A 50 -18.93 15.43 29.12
CA ALA A 50 -19.54 15.04 27.86
C ALA A 50 -19.01 15.87 26.67
N TYR A 51 -18.84 17.19 26.81
CA TYR A 51 -18.22 18.02 25.77
C TYR A 51 -16.77 17.62 25.47
N VAL A 52 -15.96 17.37 26.49
CA VAL A 52 -14.55 16.99 26.32
C VAL A 52 -14.44 15.65 25.61
N PHE A 53 -15.14 14.62 26.10
CA PHE A 53 -15.11 13.31 25.46
C PHE A 53 -15.73 13.34 24.07
N GLY A 54 -16.85 14.03 23.86
CA GLY A 54 -17.44 14.23 22.54
C GLY A 54 -16.43 14.80 21.54
N SER A 55 -15.67 15.81 21.97
CA SER A 55 -14.60 16.41 21.16
C SER A 55 -13.47 15.44 20.83
N ILE A 56 -13.05 14.61 21.80
CA ILE A 56 -12.02 13.58 21.57
C ILE A 56 -12.50 12.56 20.52
N PHE A 57 -13.74 12.07 20.64
CA PHE A 57 -14.31 11.11 19.70
C PHE A 57 -14.41 11.68 18.27
N GLU A 58 -14.84 12.93 18.12
CA GLU A 58 -14.88 13.61 16.82
C GLU A 58 -13.49 13.83 16.23
N ILE A 59 -12.52 14.27 17.03
CA ILE A 59 -11.14 14.44 16.56
C ILE A 59 -10.58 13.11 16.06
N LEU A 60 -10.79 12.01 16.80
CA LEU A 60 -10.37 10.68 16.37
C LEU A 60 -11.05 10.27 15.05
N PHE A 61 -12.35 10.50 14.91
CA PHE A 61 -13.09 10.24 13.67
C PHE A 61 -12.49 11.02 12.49
N ILE A 62 -12.28 12.32 12.64
CA ILE A 62 -11.69 13.19 11.61
C ILE A 62 -10.29 12.69 11.21
N LEU A 63 -9.45 12.30 12.18
CA LEU A 63 -8.11 11.76 11.92
C LEU A 63 -8.17 10.46 11.11
N ILE A 64 -9.07 9.54 11.46
CA ILE A 64 -9.27 8.28 10.75
C ILE A 64 -9.73 8.54 9.30
N ILE A 65 -10.78 9.36 9.12
CA ILE A 65 -11.30 9.70 7.78
C ILE A 65 -10.25 10.38 6.92
N THR A 66 -9.53 11.37 7.47
CA THR A 66 -8.44 12.06 6.77
C THR A 66 -7.36 11.07 6.33
N LYS A 67 -7.02 10.09 7.19
CA LYS A 67 -6.05 9.04 6.87
C LYS A 67 -6.53 8.16 5.72
N ILE A 68 -7.79 7.70 5.74
CA ILE A 68 -8.40 6.91 4.67
C ILE A 68 -8.35 7.66 3.33
N ILE A 69 -8.77 8.93 3.31
CA ILE A 69 -8.73 9.79 2.12
C ILE A 69 -7.29 9.91 1.59
N THR A 70 -6.32 10.10 2.48
CA THR A 70 -4.90 10.21 2.12
C THR A 70 -4.38 8.93 1.46
N ILE A 71 -4.75 7.76 2.00
CA ILE A 71 -4.40 6.45 1.42
C ILE A 71 -5.00 6.33 0.02
N LEU A 72 -6.31 6.52 -0.14
CA LEU A 72 -7.00 6.42 -1.42
C LEU A 72 -6.42 7.37 -2.48
N LYS A 73 -6.07 8.60 -2.07
CA LYS A 73 -5.42 9.57 -2.96
C LYS A 73 -4.03 9.10 -3.40
N SER A 74 -3.25 8.52 -2.50
CA SER A 74 -1.93 7.96 -2.82
C SER A 74 -2.06 6.76 -3.76
N GLU A 75 -2.99 5.85 -3.51
CA GLU A 75 -3.24 4.68 -4.35
C GLU A 75 -3.65 5.06 -5.76
N ASN A 76 -4.56 6.04 -5.89
CA ASN A 76 -4.98 6.59 -7.17
C ASN A 76 -3.82 7.26 -7.92
N ASN A 77 -2.95 7.98 -7.20
CA ASN A 77 -1.77 8.58 -7.81
C ASN A 77 -0.80 7.51 -8.33
N TYR A 78 -0.60 6.43 -7.59
CA TYR A 78 0.22 5.30 -8.07
C TYR A 78 -0.38 4.63 -9.30
N LYS A 79 -1.70 4.38 -9.31
CA LYS A 79 -2.43 3.82 -10.47
C LYS A 79 -2.31 4.70 -11.72
N LYS A 80 -2.51 6.01 -11.58
CA LYS A 80 -2.45 6.96 -12.70
C LYS A 80 -1.05 7.06 -13.33
N ASN A 81 0.00 6.86 -12.53
CA ASN A 81 1.39 6.94 -12.98
C ASN A 81 2.00 5.57 -13.29
N ALA A 82 1.19 4.50 -13.31
CA ALA A 82 1.66 3.17 -13.62
C ALA A 82 2.13 3.10 -15.09
N ILE A 83 3.32 2.56 -15.32
CA ILE A 83 3.90 2.39 -16.64
C ILE A 83 3.41 1.04 -17.15
N ASP A 84 2.85 1.04 -18.36
CA ASP A 84 2.46 -0.20 -19.02
C ASP A 84 3.71 -0.98 -19.45
N LEU A 85 4.09 -1.98 -18.67
CA LEU A 85 5.31 -2.76 -18.92
C LEU A 85 5.15 -3.72 -20.11
N ASP A 86 3.94 -4.20 -20.39
CA ASP A 86 3.70 -5.05 -21.56
C ASP A 86 3.94 -4.23 -22.84
N LYS A 87 3.50 -2.96 -22.84
CA LYS A 87 3.79 -2.03 -23.92
C LYS A 87 5.26 -1.61 -23.95
N LEU A 88 5.88 -1.33 -22.80
CA LEU A 88 7.28 -0.87 -22.71
C LEU A 88 8.25 -1.90 -23.27
N PHE A 89 8.00 -3.20 -23.04
CA PHE A 89 8.92 -4.28 -23.40
C PHE A 89 8.43 -5.15 -24.56
N ALA A 90 7.39 -4.74 -25.30
CA ALA A 90 6.76 -5.53 -26.37
C ALA A 90 7.75 -6.06 -27.43
N GLU A 91 8.79 -5.29 -27.75
CA GLU A 91 9.79 -5.63 -28.77
C GLU A 91 11.08 -6.22 -28.18
N THR A 92 11.14 -6.43 -26.87
CA THR A 92 12.36 -6.90 -26.21
C THR A 92 12.58 -8.39 -26.47
N LYS A 93 13.76 -8.76 -26.98
CA LYS A 93 14.12 -10.16 -27.17
C LYS A 93 14.44 -10.81 -25.83
N LEU A 94 13.64 -11.83 -25.46
CA LEU A 94 13.81 -12.58 -24.22
C LEU A 94 14.87 -13.67 -24.35
N THR A 95 15.64 -13.87 -23.29
CA THR A 95 16.44 -15.09 -23.10
C THR A 95 15.54 -16.28 -22.74
N LYS A 96 16.10 -17.49 -22.79
CA LYS A 96 15.35 -18.71 -22.41
C LYS A 96 14.83 -18.65 -20.96
N GLU A 97 15.65 -18.13 -20.04
CA GLU A 97 15.30 -18.00 -18.62
C GLU A 97 14.21 -16.96 -18.40
N GLN A 98 14.30 -15.81 -19.07
CA GLN A 98 13.29 -14.76 -19.01
C GLN A 98 11.95 -15.23 -19.56
N LYS A 99 11.98 -16.02 -20.64
CA LYS A 99 10.76 -16.59 -21.23
C LYS A 99 10.01 -17.51 -20.25
N ILE A 100 10.72 -18.30 -19.45
CA ILE A 100 10.10 -19.15 -18.43
C ILE A 100 9.34 -18.32 -17.40
N LEU A 101 9.92 -17.20 -16.95
CA LEU A 101 9.27 -16.29 -15.99
C LEU A 101 8.09 -15.54 -16.61
N GLU A 102 8.26 -15.07 -17.86
CA GLU A 102 7.18 -14.44 -18.63
C GLU A 102 5.99 -15.39 -18.77
N ASP A 103 6.24 -16.66 -19.14
CA ASP A 103 5.19 -17.67 -19.33
C ASP A 103 4.42 -17.97 -18.02
N GLN A 104 5.11 -17.95 -16.87
CA GLN A 104 4.47 -18.10 -15.55
C GLN A 104 3.53 -16.94 -15.20
N PHE A 105 3.80 -15.74 -15.73
CA PHE A 105 3.04 -14.53 -15.44
C PHE A 105 2.08 -14.12 -16.58
N LEU A 106 2.20 -14.74 -17.76
CA LEU A 106 1.42 -14.41 -18.96
C LEU A 106 -0.10 -14.46 -18.69
N ASN A 107 -0.51 -15.51 -17.97
CA ASN A 107 -1.91 -15.77 -17.60
C ASN A 107 -2.28 -15.22 -16.21
N ALA A 108 -1.44 -14.36 -15.62
CA ALA A 108 -1.74 -13.75 -14.34
C ALA A 108 -3.02 -12.90 -14.43
N PRO A 109 -3.83 -12.85 -13.35
CA PRO A 109 -4.98 -11.96 -13.25
C PRO A 109 -4.61 -10.50 -13.58
N LYS A 110 -5.59 -9.75 -14.08
CA LYS A 110 -5.40 -8.34 -14.44
C LYS A 110 -4.86 -7.52 -13.25
N GLU A 111 -5.33 -7.83 -12.05
CA GLU A 111 -4.92 -7.18 -10.81
C GLU A 111 -3.42 -7.36 -10.51
N ASP A 112 -2.85 -8.52 -10.84
CA ASP A 112 -1.41 -8.79 -10.68
C ASP A 112 -0.60 -7.99 -11.71
N LYS A 113 -1.06 -7.91 -12.97
CA LYS A 113 -0.41 -7.11 -14.02
C LYS A 113 -0.44 -5.62 -13.69
N GLU A 114 -1.58 -5.12 -13.19
CA GLU A 114 -1.69 -3.75 -12.68
C GLU A 114 -0.74 -3.51 -11.50
N SER A 115 -0.66 -4.47 -10.56
CA SER A 115 0.24 -4.42 -9.41
C SER A 115 1.72 -4.36 -9.82
N ARG A 116 2.13 -5.18 -10.79
CA ARG A 116 3.47 -5.16 -11.38
C ARG A 116 3.81 -3.78 -11.95
N ASN A 117 2.93 -3.23 -12.77
CA ASN A 117 3.10 -1.92 -13.41
C ASN A 117 3.20 -0.79 -12.35
N ILE A 118 2.35 -0.82 -11.34
CA ILE A 118 2.37 0.15 -10.22
C ILE A 118 3.69 0.07 -9.45
N TYR A 119 4.13 -1.13 -9.08
CA TYR A 119 5.32 -1.30 -8.26
C TYR A 119 6.60 -0.90 -9.02
N TYR A 120 6.69 -1.26 -10.31
CA TYR A 120 7.79 -0.83 -11.16
C TYR A 120 7.87 0.70 -11.26
N SER A 121 6.74 1.37 -11.52
CA SER A 121 6.68 2.84 -11.53
C SER A 121 7.07 3.45 -10.20
N TYR A 122 6.67 2.85 -9.08
CA TYR A 122 7.09 3.29 -7.76
C TYR A 122 8.62 3.24 -7.61
N LEU A 123 9.26 2.14 -8.03
CA LEU A 123 10.73 2.02 -8.00
C LEU A 123 11.39 3.06 -8.90
N GLN A 124 10.85 3.33 -10.09
CA GLN A 124 11.35 4.39 -10.97
C GLN A 124 11.30 5.78 -10.32
N ILE A 125 10.17 6.13 -9.68
CA ILE A 125 10.03 7.39 -8.94
C ILE A 125 11.03 7.44 -7.77
N TYR A 126 11.17 6.34 -7.04
CA TYR A 126 12.12 6.21 -5.94
C TYR A 126 13.56 6.47 -6.40
N VAL A 127 13.99 5.84 -7.50
CA VAL A 127 15.32 6.00 -8.08
C VAL A 127 15.57 7.45 -8.50
N ARG A 128 14.64 8.05 -9.28
CA ARG A 128 14.74 9.45 -9.73
C ARG A 128 14.96 10.41 -8.55
N LYS A 129 14.24 10.18 -7.46
CA LYS A 129 14.37 10.98 -6.23
C LYS A 129 15.68 10.72 -5.50
N THR A 130 16.06 9.46 -5.34
CA THR A 130 17.24 9.04 -4.56
C THR A 130 18.53 9.52 -5.21
N TYR A 131 18.66 9.37 -6.52
CA TYR A 131 19.86 9.75 -7.27
C TYR A 131 19.80 11.19 -7.82
N ARG A 132 18.73 11.94 -7.54
CA ARG A 132 18.51 13.31 -8.06
C ARG A 132 18.63 13.40 -9.58
N ARG A 133 18.02 12.43 -10.28
CA ARG A 133 17.98 12.34 -11.75
C ARG A 133 16.52 12.31 -12.21
N PRO A 134 15.85 13.45 -12.35
CA PRO A 134 14.41 13.50 -12.65
C PRO A 134 14.06 12.91 -14.02
N THR A 135 14.99 12.95 -14.98
CA THR A 135 14.84 12.44 -16.35
C THR A 135 15.26 10.99 -16.52
N PHE A 136 15.83 10.35 -15.49
CA PHE A 136 16.30 8.96 -15.59
C PHE A 136 15.12 8.01 -15.85
N ASN A 137 15.28 7.11 -16.80
CA ASN A 137 14.28 6.09 -17.13
C ASN A 137 14.82 4.72 -16.73
N LEU A 138 14.10 4.07 -15.82
CA LEU A 138 14.40 2.70 -15.45
C LEU A 138 13.84 1.80 -16.55
N VAL A 139 14.71 1.33 -17.45
CA VAL A 139 14.34 0.40 -18.54
C VAL A 139 15.14 -0.88 -18.35
N ASP A 140 14.64 -1.76 -17.49
CA ASP A 140 15.27 -3.06 -17.23
C ASP A 140 14.22 -4.17 -17.19
N ILE A 141 14.28 -5.05 -18.18
CA ILE A 141 13.38 -6.19 -18.29
C ILE A 141 13.60 -7.23 -17.18
N ASN A 142 14.82 -7.34 -16.66
CA ASN A 142 15.10 -8.23 -15.54
C ASN A 142 14.40 -7.74 -14.27
N LEU A 143 14.35 -6.43 -14.06
CA LEU A 143 13.59 -5.85 -12.96
C LEU A 143 12.09 -6.17 -13.09
N LYS A 144 11.52 -6.05 -14.30
CA LYS A 144 10.12 -6.49 -14.57
C LYS A 144 9.92 -7.93 -14.09
N HIS A 145 10.77 -8.85 -14.54
CA HIS A 145 10.66 -10.26 -14.18
C HIS A 145 10.87 -10.55 -12.69
N GLN A 146 11.77 -9.84 -12.03
CA GLN A 146 11.94 -9.98 -10.58
C GLN A 146 10.71 -9.52 -9.81
N ILE A 147 10.00 -8.49 -10.28
CA ILE A 147 8.73 -8.06 -9.69
C ILE A 147 7.64 -9.10 -9.95
N GLU A 148 7.59 -9.70 -11.13
CA GLU A 148 6.65 -10.80 -11.45
C GLU A 148 6.89 -12.01 -10.53
N ALA A 149 8.16 -12.41 -10.36
CA ALA A 149 8.54 -13.47 -9.43
C ALA A 149 8.18 -13.13 -7.97
N PHE A 150 8.38 -11.88 -7.56
CA PHE A 150 7.98 -11.39 -6.24
C PHE A 150 6.47 -11.51 -6.01
N ILE A 151 5.64 -11.12 -6.98
CA ILE A 151 4.17 -11.25 -6.89
C ILE A 151 3.78 -12.73 -6.73
N ILE A 152 4.38 -13.61 -7.53
CA ILE A 152 4.11 -15.06 -7.47
C ILE A 152 4.51 -15.63 -6.10
N GLU A 153 5.72 -15.33 -5.61
CA GLU A 153 6.25 -15.83 -4.33
C GLU A 153 5.35 -15.42 -3.15
N ILE A 154 4.89 -14.17 -3.14
CA ILE A 154 3.98 -13.67 -2.11
C ILE A 154 2.61 -14.34 -2.19
N LYS A 155 2.05 -14.53 -3.39
CA LYS A 155 0.77 -15.22 -3.54
C LYS A 155 0.85 -16.68 -3.10
N GLN A 156 1.96 -17.35 -3.36
CA GLN A 156 2.21 -18.71 -2.87
C GLN A 156 2.31 -18.75 -1.34
N SER A 157 2.92 -17.74 -0.72
CA SER A 157 3.17 -17.71 0.72
C SER A 157 2.00 -17.22 1.55
N TYR A 158 1.25 -16.23 1.05
CA TYR A 158 0.23 -15.49 1.80
C TYR A 158 -1.15 -15.51 1.12
N GLY A 159 -1.28 -16.11 -0.07
CA GLY A 159 -2.53 -16.24 -0.81
C GLY A 159 -2.97 -15.02 -1.63
N LEU A 160 -2.44 -13.83 -1.32
CA LEU A 160 -2.71 -12.59 -2.04
C LEU A 160 -1.46 -11.69 -2.07
N PHE A 161 -1.33 -10.90 -3.13
CA PHE A 161 -0.35 -9.82 -3.23
C PHE A 161 -1.06 -8.48 -3.15
N ASP A 162 -0.67 -7.67 -2.16
CA ASP A 162 -1.07 -6.27 -2.08
C ASP A 162 0.14 -5.38 -2.44
N VAL A 163 0.01 -4.65 -3.54
CA VAL A 163 1.05 -3.74 -4.05
C VAL A 163 1.27 -2.53 -3.15
N TYR A 164 0.23 -2.02 -2.51
CA TYR A 164 0.33 -0.85 -1.65
C TYR A 164 0.99 -1.22 -0.32
N LEU A 165 0.71 -2.43 0.17
CA LEU A 165 1.46 -3.01 1.28
C LEU A 165 2.95 -3.18 0.93
N ALA A 166 3.26 -3.68 -0.28
CA ALA A 166 4.64 -3.80 -0.75
C ALA A 166 5.35 -2.43 -0.79
N ILE A 167 4.67 -1.39 -1.30
CA ILE A 167 5.17 -0.02 -1.33
C ILE A 167 5.43 0.50 0.09
N ASP A 168 4.51 0.27 1.04
CA ASP A 168 4.67 0.74 2.40
C ASP A 168 5.79 -0.01 3.15
N PHE A 169 5.94 -1.31 2.95
CA PHE A 169 7.10 -2.06 3.46
C PHE A 169 8.42 -1.58 2.85
N THR A 170 8.41 -1.19 1.57
CA THR A 170 9.59 -0.58 0.94
C THR A 170 9.94 0.75 1.61
N LYS A 171 8.96 1.61 1.86
CA LYS A 171 9.18 2.87 2.60
C LYS A 171 9.69 2.61 4.03
N SER A 172 9.16 1.61 4.72
CA SER A 172 9.58 1.24 6.08
C SER A 172 11.03 0.75 6.12
N LEU A 173 11.44 -0.08 5.16
CA LEU A 173 12.84 -0.51 5.00
C LEU A 173 13.79 0.67 4.83
N LEU A 174 13.40 1.66 4.00
CA LEU A 174 14.19 2.86 3.76
C LEU A 174 14.30 3.76 5.00
N LYS A 175 13.29 3.77 5.86
CA LYS A 175 13.26 4.55 7.12
C LYS A 175 13.95 3.84 8.30
N LYS A 176 14.47 2.62 8.12
CA LYS A 176 15.16 1.80 9.14
C LYS A 176 14.34 1.51 10.40
N PHE A 177 13.02 1.66 10.37
CA PHE A 177 12.16 1.35 11.51
C PHE A 177 11.14 0.28 11.11
N ILE A 178 11.38 -0.95 11.56
CA ILE A 178 10.49 -2.09 11.40
C ILE A 178 10.46 -2.83 12.72
N LEU A 179 9.27 -3.07 13.27
CA LEU A 179 9.14 -3.86 14.49
C LEU A 179 9.52 -5.31 14.21
N ARG A 180 10.29 -5.94 15.11
CA ARG A 180 10.75 -7.33 14.95
C ARG A 180 9.60 -8.32 14.73
N GLY A 181 8.46 -8.07 15.38
CA GLY A 181 7.24 -8.87 15.19
C GLY A 181 6.66 -8.76 13.78
N GLU A 182 6.55 -7.54 13.24
CA GLU A 182 6.07 -7.28 11.88
C GLU A 182 7.00 -7.91 10.84
N TYR A 183 8.32 -7.74 11.02
CA TYR A 183 9.30 -8.36 10.13
C TYR A 183 9.18 -9.89 10.12
N LYS A 184 8.99 -10.53 11.28
CA LYS A 184 8.82 -11.99 11.35
C LYS A 184 7.56 -12.47 10.63
N HIS A 185 6.46 -11.72 10.75
CA HIS A 185 5.18 -12.07 10.12
C HIS A 185 5.23 -11.90 8.59
N TYR A 186 5.79 -10.79 8.12
CA TYR A 186 5.91 -10.43 6.70
C TYR A 186 7.33 -10.67 6.16
N LYS A 187 8.01 -11.70 6.64
CA LYS A 187 9.43 -11.94 6.35
C LYS A 187 9.72 -12.01 4.85
N ILE A 188 8.93 -12.76 4.10
CA ILE A 188 9.14 -12.98 2.66
C ILE A 188 8.95 -11.66 1.91
N TYR A 189 7.96 -10.84 2.30
CA TYR A 189 7.80 -9.48 1.79
C TYR A 189 9.08 -8.65 1.98
N PHE A 190 9.56 -8.54 3.22
CA PHE A 190 10.73 -7.70 3.51
C PHE A 190 12.01 -8.21 2.85
N ASP A 191 12.23 -9.53 2.84
CA ASP A 191 13.42 -10.14 2.26
C ASP A 191 13.47 -9.96 0.74
N THR A 192 12.35 -10.18 0.05
CA THR A 192 12.28 -10.02 -1.40
C THR A 192 12.34 -8.54 -1.82
N ILE A 193 11.68 -7.63 -1.09
CA ILE A 193 11.83 -6.18 -1.31
C ILE A 193 13.28 -5.74 -1.13
N LYS A 194 13.99 -6.24 -0.11
CA LYS A 194 15.39 -5.90 0.11
C LYS A 194 16.28 -6.34 -1.06
N LYS A 195 16.06 -7.54 -1.60
CA LYS A 195 16.77 -8.03 -2.80
C LYS A 195 16.50 -7.15 -4.02
N LEU A 196 15.22 -6.82 -4.26
CA LEU A 196 14.81 -5.92 -5.35
C LEU A 196 15.47 -4.54 -5.24
N LEU A 197 15.52 -3.96 -4.04
CA LEU A 197 16.16 -2.67 -3.82
C LEU A 197 17.67 -2.70 -4.06
N VAL A 198 18.35 -3.76 -3.62
CA VAL A 198 19.80 -3.94 -3.89
C VAL A 198 20.02 -4.02 -5.39
N TYR A 199 19.31 -4.92 -6.07
CA TYR A 199 19.40 -5.09 -7.52
C TYR A 199 19.13 -3.78 -8.27
N THR A 200 18.04 -3.08 -7.93
CA THR A 200 17.67 -1.81 -8.58
C THR A 200 18.76 -0.74 -8.37
N ASN A 201 19.31 -0.63 -7.17
CA ASN A 201 20.37 0.34 -6.89
C ASN A 201 21.66 0.02 -7.63
N ASP A 202 22.05 -1.26 -7.70
CA ASP A 202 23.25 -1.68 -8.41
C ASP A 202 23.13 -1.46 -9.91
N PHE A 203 21.95 -1.73 -10.49
CA PHE A 203 21.65 -1.40 -11.89
C PHE A 203 21.82 0.10 -12.17
N VAL A 204 21.17 0.94 -11.36
CA VAL A 204 21.21 2.41 -11.55
C VAL A 204 22.62 2.96 -11.41
N LYS A 205 23.40 2.49 -10.43
CA LYS A 205 24.79 2.94 -10.27
C LYS A 205 25.62 2.66 -11.51
N LYS A 206 25.52 1.44 -12.06
CA LYS A 206 26.22 1.07 -13.30
C LYS A 206 25.82 1.98 -14.45
N GLU A 207 24.52 2.13 -14.71
CA GLU A 207 24.03 3.02 -15.77
C GLU A 207 24.52 4.47 -15.62
N LEU A 208 24.57 4.96 -14.37
CA LEU A 208 25.05 6.32 -14.10
C LEU A 208 26.57 6.46 -14.28
N GLU A 209 27.36 5.45 -13.91
CA GLU A 209 28.81 5.40 -14.12
C GLU A 209 29.19 5.29 -15.60
N PHE A 210 28.36 4.63 -16.42
CA PHE A 210 28.54 4.59 -17.88
C PHE A 210 28.04 5.87 -18.59
N SER A 211 27.32 6.75 -17.87
CA SER A 211 26.77 8.01 -18.40
C SER A 211 27.60 9.25 -18.08
N SER A 212 28.73 9.10 -17.38
CA SER A 212 29.70 10.15 -17.06
C SER A 212 30.94 10.07 -17.95
#